data_AF-A0A4V2Q7F0-F1
#
_entry.id   AF-A0A4V2Q7F0-F1
#
_cell.length_a   1.000
_cell.length_b   1.000
_cell.length_c   1.000
_cell.angle_alpha   90.00
_cell.angle_beta   90.00
_cell.angle_gamma   90.00
#
_symmetry.space_group_name_H-M   'P 1'
#
loop_
_entity.id
_entity.type
_entity.pdbx_description
1 polymer ?
#
loop_
_entity_poly.entity_id
_entity_poly.type
_entity_poly.pdbx_seq_one_letter_code
_entity_poly.pdbx_strand_id
1 'polypeptide(L)'
;MKAEHLRLLVELSDRPTATVRTRLIAIRRLCRVLAQELDVIRAERRALRRQAGRLRPFLPFTKLAVADLERQAASHRYDAMNDLCQALASFGRLLVLGRKEIAGALGFDGLCDLLNVNPVQRVALRGEGPVRLLEVVFVEALEDSAEHQGESWKDGPLFNACHYAIVEFIRANAADARRAPVASPPKLRLVKR
;
A
#
# COMPACT_ATOMS: atom_id res chain seq x y z
N MET A 1 13.93 -9.25 10.41
CA MET A 1 14.11 -8.26 11.52
C MET A 1 13.71 -8.94 12.83
N LYS A 2 14.41 -8.73 13.95
CA LYS A 2 14.03 -9.37 15.22
C LYS A 2 12.73 -8.78 15.78
N ALA A 3 11.92 -9.58 16.49
CA ALA A 3 10.63 -9.16 17.04
C ALA A 3 10.73 -7.95 17.98
N GLU A 4 11.81 -7.86 18.76
CA GLU A 4 12.09 -6.71 19.65
C GLU A 4 12.21 -5.38 18.87
N HIS A 5 12.83 -5.40 17.69
CA HIS A 5 12.96 -4.21 16.86
C HIS A 5 11.61 -3.77 16.28
N LEU A 6 10.74 -4.72 15.94
CA LEU A 6 9.39 -4.41 15.48
C LEU A 6 8.55 -3.76 16.58
N ARG A 7 8.62 -4.28 17.82
CA ARG A 7 7.95 -3.66 18.97
C ARG A 7 8.41 -2.22 19.20
N LEU A 8 9.72 -1.99 19.17
CA LEU A 8 10.28 -0.65 19.33
C LEU A 8 9.84 0.30 18.20
N LEU A 9 9.74 -0.18 16.96
CA LEU A 9 9.23 0.63 15.86
C LEU A 9 7.74 0.99 16.02
N VAL A 10 6.92 0.06 16.49
CA VAL A 10 5.49 0.33 16.80
C VAL A 10 5.37 1.34 17.94
N GLU A 11 6.17 1.19 19.00
CA GLU A 11 6.20 2.18 20.07
C GLU A 11 6.60 3.56 19.55
N LEU A 12 7.61 3.64 18.68
CA LEU A 12 8.08 4.91 18.11
C LEU A 12 7.08 5.54 17.13
N SER A 13 6.28 4.76 16.39
CA SER A 13 5.27 5.33 15.48
C SER A 13 4.14 6.01 16.25
N ASP A 14 3.80 5.47 17.41
CA ASP A 14 2.64 5.87 18.20
C ASP A 14 3.00 6.83 19.35
N ARG A 15 4.29 6.94 19.69
CA ARG A 15 4.78 7.82 20.77
C ARG A 15 4.49 9.30 20.46
N PRO A 16 3.63 9.97 21.26
CA PRO A 16 3.29 11.38 21.02
C PRO A 16 4.46 12.33 21.21
N THR A 17 5.44 11.96 22.05
CA THR A 17 6.65 12.75 22.33
C THR A 17 7.74 12.57 21.28
N ALA A 18 7.59 11.63 20.34
CA ALA A 18 8.55 11.45 19.27
C ALA A 18 8.36 12.53 18.18
N THR A 19 9.47 12.98 17.60
CA THR A 19 9.41 13.93 16.50
C THR A 19 8.65 13.34 15.30
N VAL A 20 7.98 14.19 14.52
CA VAL A 20 7.31 13.78 13.27
C VAL A 20 8.26 13.01 12.35
N ARG A 21 9.53 13.44 12.28
CA ARG A 21 10.60 12.77 11.53
C ARG A 21 10.79 11.32 12.00
N THR A 22 10.98 11.13 13.30
CA THR A 22 11.19 9.80 13.90
C THR A 22 9.99 8.89 13.67
N ARG A 23 8.77 9.41 13.87
CA ARG A 23 7.53 8.67 13.65
C ARG A 23 7.41 8.23 12.20
N LEU A 24 7.67 9.13 11.25
CA LEU A 24 7.58 8.79 9.82
C LEU A 24 8.63 7.77 9.40
N ILE A 25 9.87 7.86 9.90
CA ILE A 25 10.90 6.82 9.67
C ILE A 25 10.43 5.46 10.20
N ALA A 26 9.86 5.44 11.42
CA ALA A 26 9.36 4.21 12.02
C ALA A 26 8.21 3.60 11.19
N ILE A 27 7.22 4.41 10.78
CA ILE A 27 6.10 4.00 9.94
C ILE A 27 6.61 3.44 8.60
N ARG A 28 7.54 4.13 7.92
CA ARG A 28 8.14 3.65 6.66
C ARG A 28 8.77 2.29 6.83
N ARG A 29 9.54 2.11 7.91
CA ARG A 29 10.23 0.85 8.20
C ARG A 29 9.23 -0.28 8.48
N LEU A 30 8.18 -0.01 9.24
CA LEU A 30 7.10 -0.98 9.50
C LEU A 30 6.39 -1.37 8.21
N CYS A 31 5.96 -0.39 7.41
CA CYS A 31 5.28 -0.65 6.14
C CYS A 31 6.14 -1.50 5.19
N ARG A 32 7.45 -1.25 5.13
CA ARG A 32 8.39 -2.05 4.33
C ARG A 32 8.44 -3.50 4.79
N VAL A 33 8.51 -3.75 6.09
CA VAL A 33 8.51 -5.13 6.63
C VAL A 33 7.19 -5.84 6.35
N LEU A 34 6.07 -5.16 6.60
CA LEU A 34 4.75 -5.72 6.37
C LEU A 34 4.53 -6.07 4.89
N ALA A 35 4.98 -5.21 3.97
CA ALA A 35 4.92 -5.47 2.53
C ALA A 35 5.78 -6.67 2.13
N GLN A 36 7.01 -6.78 2.66
CA GLN A 36 7.89 -7.91 2.41
C GLN A 36 7.28 -9.24 2.87
N GLU A 37 6.72 -9.29 4.08
CA GLU A 37 6.04 -10.49 4.58
C GLU A 37 4.82 -10.86 3.73
N LEU A 38 4.09 -9.86 3.24
CA LEU A 38 2.95 -10.06 2.38
C LEU A 38 3.37 -10.63 1.02
N ASP A 39 4.50 -10.19 0.48
CA ASP A 39 5.04 -10.70 -0.78
C ASP A 39 5.56 -12.13 -0.67
N VAL A 40 6.11 -12.52 0.48
CA VAL A 40 6.41 -13.92 0.80
C VAL A 40 5.15 -14.77 0.73
N ILE A 41 4.07 -14.38 1.42
CA ILE A 41 2.79 -15.12 1.39
C ILE A 41 2.24 -15.19 -0.04
N ARG A 42 2.30 -14.09 -0.80
CA ARG A 42 1.86 -14.05 -2.20
C ARG A 42 2.69 -14.98 -3.08
N ALA A 43 4.00 -15.03 -2.87
CA ALA A 43 4.90 -15.93 -3.60
C ALA A 43 4.57 -17.40 -3.33
N GLU A 44 4.34 -17.77 -2.07
CA GLU A 44 3.91 -19.11 -1.66
C GLU A 44 2.58 -19.50 -2.33
N ARG A 45 1.57 -18.63 -2.24
CA ARG A 45 0.27 -18.83 -2.90
C ARG A 45 0.39 -18.93 -4.42
N ARG A 46 1.26 -18.14 -5.04
CA ARG A 46 1.54 -18.21 -6.49
C ARG A 46 2.21 -19.53 -6.86
N ALA A 47 3.11 -20.06 -6.02
CA ALA A 47 3.74 -21.36 -6.26
C ALA A 47 2.72 -22.48 -6.32
N LEU A 48 1.77 -22.52 -5.38
CA LEU A 48 0.67 -23.49 -5.38
C LEU A 48 -0.20 -23.38 -6.64
N ARG A 49 -0.58 -22.15 -7.05
CA ARG A 49 -1.33 -21.93 -8.30
C ARG A 49 -0.55 -22.37 -9.54
N ARG A 50 0.77 -22.17 -9.56
CA ARG A 50 1.62 -22.67 -10.67
C ARG A 50 1.66 -24.19 -10.71
N GLN A 51 1.70 -24.87 -9.57
CA GLN A 51 1.60 -26.33 -9.51
C GLN A 51 0.25 -26.80 -10.07
N ALA A 52 -0.86 -26.14 -9.69
CA ALA A 52 -2.17 -26.44 -10.27
C ALA A 52 -2.17 -26.24 -11.79
N GLY A 53 -1.59 -25.14 -12.27
CA GLY A 53 -1.43 -24.84 -13.70
C GLY A 53 -0.68 -25.92 -14.48
N ARG A 54 0.35 -26.54 -13.88
CA ARG A 54 1.09 -27.64 -14.50
C ARG A 54 0.28 -28.93 -14.64
N LEU A 55 -0.74 -29.12 -13.81
CA LEU A 55 -1.60 -30.31 -13.83
C LEU A 55 -2.80 -30.16 -14.78
N ARG A 56 -3.17 -28.93 -15.15
CA ARG A 56 -4.32 -28.65 -16.02
C ARG A 56 -4.28 -29.35 -17.40
N PRO A 57 -3.13 -29.54 -18.07
CA PRO A 57 -3.08 -30.27 -19.35
C PRO A 57 -3.49 -31.75 -19.24
N PHE A 58 -3.47 -32.33 -18.05
CA PHE A 58 -3.79 -33.75 -17.81
C PHE A 58 -5.22 -33.98 -17.31
N LEU A 59 -6.10 -33.00 -17.53
CA LEU A 59 -7.52 -33.17 -17.27
C LEU A 59 -8.12 -34.22 -18.23
N PRO A 60 -9.15 -34.98 -17.79
CA PRO A 60 -9.89 -34.84 -16.53
C PRO A 60 -9.23 -35.53 -15.32
N PHE A 61 -8.18 -36.33 -15.52
CA PHE A 61 -7.63 -37.22 -14.48
C PHE A 61 -7.02 -36.46 -13.29
N THR A 62 -6.51 -35.25 -13.51
CA THR A 62 -5.94 -34.40 -12.46
C THR A 62 -6.94 -33.44 -11.80
N LYS A 63 -8.25 -33.56 -12.11
CA LYS A 63 -9.27 -32.60 -11.66
C LYS A 63 -9.28 -32.38 -10.14
N LEU A 64 -9.20 -33.45 -9.37
CA LEU A 64 -9.18 -33.38 -7.89
C LEU A 64 -7.91 -32.69 -7.40
N ALA A 65 -6.74 -33.09 -7.91
CA ALA A 65 -5.45 -32.49 -7.53
C ALA A 65 -5.36 -30.99 -7.86
N VAL A 66 -5.88 -30.58 -9.03
CA VAL A 66 -5.98 -29.16 -9.40
C VAL A 66 -6.86 -28.39 -8.42
N ALA A 67 -8.05 -28.91 -8.11
CA ALA A 67 -8.98 -28.27 -7.19
C ALA A 67 -8.42 -28.16 -5.76
N ASP A 68 -7.70 -29.19 -5.30
CA ASP A 68 -7.07 -29.19 -3.98
C ASP A 68 -5.93 -28.16 -3.90
N LEU A 69 -5.08 -28.06 -4.92
CA LEU A 69 -4.02 -27.04 -4.99
C LEU A 69 -4.60 -25.61 -5.05
N GLU A 70 -5.69 -25.40 -5.78
CA GLU A 70 -6.37 -24.11 -5.83
C GLU A 70 -6.99 -23.75 -4.46
N ARG A 71 -7.60 -24.73 -3.77
CA ARG A 71 -8.12 -24.55 -2.41
C ARG A 71 -7.00 -24.22 -1.43
N GLN A 72 -5.90 -24.97 -1.46
CA GLN A 72 -4.72 -24.71 -0.64
C GLN A 72 -4.17 -23.31 -0.91
N ALA A 73 -4.04 -22.89 -2.17
CA ALA A 73 -3.58 -21.55 -2.51
C ALA A 73 -4.50 -20.43 -2.01
N ALA A 74 -5.81 -20.70 -1.90
CA ALA A 74 -6.78 -19.73 -1.38
C ALA A 74 -6.72 -19.60 0.15
N SER A 75 -6.61 -20.73 0.86
CA SER A 75 -6.58 -20.77 2.33
C SER A 75 -5.20 -20.52 2.94
N HIS A 76 -4.12 -20.73 2.19
CA HIS A 76 -2.73 -20.63 2.68
C HIS A 76 -2.45 -19.31 3.38
N ARG A 77 -2.29 -19.33 4.71
CA ARG A 77 -2.02 -18.15 5.54
C ARG A 77 -3.01 -17.00 5.33
N TYR A 78 -4.28 -17.32 5.11
CA TYR A 78 -5.33 -16.33 4.85
C TYR A 78 -5.45 -15.26 5.95
N ASP A 79 -5.49 -15.68 7.21
CA ASP A 79 -5.63 -14.76 8.34
C ASP A 79 -4.42 -13.82 8.46
N ALA A 80 -3.21 -14.38 8.42
CA ALA A 80 -1.98 -13.58 8.43
C ALA A 80 -1.91 -12.58 7.27
N MET A 81 -2.35 -12.98 6.06
CA MET A 81 -2.42 -12.07 4.91
C MET A 81 -3.39 -10.91 5.17
N ASN A 82 -4.57 -11.20 5.75
CA ASN A 82 -5.55 -10.20 6.10
C ASN A 82 -5.04 -9.25 7.18
N ASP A 83 -4.41 -9.77 8.23
CA ASP A 83 -3.84 -8.97 9.32
C ASP A 83 -2.77 -8.01 8.79
N LEU A 84 -1.89 -8.49 7.90
CA LEU A 84 -0.87 -7.65 7.24
C LEU A 84 -1.52 -6.55 6.37
N CYS A 85 -2.55 -6.89 5.61
CA CYS A 85 -3.27 -5.91 4.78
C CYS A 85 -3.97 -4.85 5.64
N GLN A 86 -4.56 -5.24 6.76
CA GLN A 86 -5.21 -4.34 7.72
C GLN A 86 -4.19 -3.43 8.43
N ALA A 87 -3.03 -3.96 8.81
CA ALA A 87 -1.95 -3.17 9.38
C ALA A 87 -1.38 -2.15 8.37
N LEU A 88 -1.17 -2.55 7.11
CA LEU A 88 -0.77 -1.60 6.05
C LEU A 88 -1.84 -0.53 5.83
N ALA A 89 -3.12 -0.91 5.79
CA ALA A 89 -4.22 0.03 5.62
C ALA A 89 -4.36 1.01 6.79
N SER A 90 -4.11 0.58 8.04
CA SER A 90 -4.17 1.47 9.20
C SER A 90 -3.09 2.57 9.12
N PHE A 91 -1.85 2.22 8.76
CA PHE A 91 -0.82 3.22 8.48
C PHE A 91 -1.19 4.11 7.29
N GLY A 92 -1.74 3.55 6.21
CA GLY A 92 -2.21 4.32 5.06
C GLY A 92 -3.28 5.35 5.44
N ARG A 93 -4.23 5.00 6.30
CA ARG A 93 -5.25 5.92 6.82
C ARG A 93 -4.62 7.08 7.61
N LEU A 94 -3.63 6.79 8.46
CA LEU A 94 -2.90 7.83 9.19
C LEU A 94 -2.23 8.82 8.22
N LEU A 95 -1.68 8.36 7.10
CA LEU A 95 -1.03 9.21 6.11
C LEU A 95 -2.03 10.05 5.30
N VAL A 96 -3.17 9.46 4.91
CA VAL A 96 -4.24 10.13 4.15
C VAL A 96 -4.95 11.20 4.99
N LEU A 97 -5.20 10.90 6.28
CA LEU A 97 -5.91 11.79 7.21
C LEU A 97 -4.97 12.83 7.84
N GLY A 98 -3.76 12.43 8.27
CA GLY A 98 -2.74 13.28 8.94
C GLY A 98 -1.88 14.14 7.99
N ARG A 99 -2.32 14.29 6.73
CA ARG A 99 -1.52 14.85 5.61
C ARG A 99 -0.97 16.27 5.83
N LYS A 100 -1.64 17.11 6.63
CA LYS A 100 -1.24 18.51 6.82
C LYS A 100 -0.21 18.69 7.93
N GLU A 101 -0.30 17.89 8.98
CA GLU A 101 0.57 18.00 10.17
C GLU A 101 1.99 17.54 9.86
N ILE A 102 2.11 16.42 9.14
CA ILE A 102 3.41 15.83 8.81
C ILE A 102 4.19 16.73 7.84
N ALA A 103 3.55 17.18 6.77
CA ALA A 103 4.19 18.01 5.76
C ALA A 103 4.54 19.41 6.29
N GLY A 104 3.66 20.00 7.12
CA GLY A 104 3.93 21.29 7.75
C GLY A 104 5.11 21.25 8.74
N ALA A 105 5.23 20.19 9.52
CA ALA A 105 6.31 20.06 10.51
C ALA A 105 7.70 19.76 9.89
N LEU A 106 7.74 19.05 8.75
CA LEU A 106 9.00 18.68 8.09
C LEU A 106 9.47 19.68 7.04
N GLY A 107 8.56 20.46 6.47
CA GLY A 107 8.81 21.23 5.26
C GLY A 107 8.99 20.32 4.02
N PHE A 108 9.01 20.93 2.84
CA PHE A 108 9.11 20.19 1.58
C PHE A 108 10.43 19.43 1.43
N ASP A 109 11.56 20.11 1.65
CA ASP A 109 12.88 19.49 1.47
C ASP A 109 13.12 18.38 2.50
N GLY A 110 12.75 18.62 3.76
CA GLY A 110 12.86 17.61 4.83
C GLY A 110 11.97 16.39 4.59
N LEU A 111 10.79 16.58 3.99
CA LEU A 111 9.93 15.49 3.55
C LEU A 111 10.55 14.70 2.39
N CYS A 112 11.04 15.39 1.36
CA CYS A 112 11.66 14.75 0.19
C CYS A 112 12.94 13.99 0.54
N ASP A 113 13.74 14.53 1.47
CA ASP A 113 14.93 13.86 2.01
C ASP A 113 14.52 12.60 2.76
N LEU A 114 13.51 12.71 3.63
CA LEU A 114 13.05 11.56 4.38
C LEU A 114 12.54 10.48 3.44
N LEU A 115 11.75 10.83 2.43
CA LEU A 115 11.18 9.93 1.43
C LEU A 115 12.17 9.47 0.34
N ASN A 116 13.42 9.94 0.38
CA ASN A 116 14.45 9.63 -0.63
C ASN A 116 14.01 9.93 -2.08
N VAL A 117 13.40 11.10 -2.27
CA VAL A 117 12.93 11.59 -3.58
C VAL A 117 14.10 12.11 -4.40
N ASN A 118 14.18 11.72 -5.67
CA ASN A 118 15.20 12.19 -6.62
C ASN A 118 15.16 13.72 -6.78
N PRO A 119 16.30 14.43 -6.62
CA PRO A 119 16.38 15.89 -6.76
C PRO A 119 15.77 16.46 -8.06
N VAL A 120 15.90 15.77 -9.19
CA VAL A 120 15.33 16.22 -10.48
C VAL A 120 13.80 16.27 -10.41
N GLN A 121 13.19 15.27 -9.78
CA GLN A 121 11.73 15.18 -9.62
C GLN A 121 11.21 16.18 -8.58
N ARG A 122 12.04 16.55 -7.58
CA ARG A 122 11.67 17.59 -6.60
C ARG A 122 11.39 18.92 -7.28
N VAL A 123 12.11 19.26 -8.34
CA VAL A 123 11.91 20.53 -9.07
C VAL A 123 10.51 20.58 -9.68
N ALA A 124 10.02 19.47 -10.24
CA ALA A 124 8.67 19.38 -10.81
C ALA A 124 7.56 19.50 -9.74
N LEU A 125 7.85 19.13 -8.49
CA LEU A 125 6.93 19.27 -7.36
C LEU A 125 6.96 20.65 -6.70
N ARG A 126 7.96 21.49 -7.00
CA ARG A 126 8.03 22.87 -6.49
C ARG A 126 7.03 23.73 -7.28
N GLY A 127 5.78 23.72 -6.82
CA GLY A 127 4.71 24.61 -7.29
C GLY A 127 4.24 25.60 -6.22
N GLU A 128 3.31 26.48 -6.59
CA GLU A 128 2.63 27.37 -5.64
C GLU A 128 1.64 26.58 -4.78
N GLY A 129 2.07 26.17 -3.59
CA GLY A 129 1.23 25.53 -2.59
C GLY A 129 2.01 24.65 -1.62
N PRO A 130 1.44 24.32 -0.44
CA PRO A 130 2.08 23.39 0.47
C PRO A 130 2.07 21.99 -0.14
N VAL A 131 3.26 21.42 -0.38
CA VAL A 131 3.37 20.04 -0.86
C VAL A 131 2.80 19.09 0.17
N ARG A 132 1.94 18.19 -0.30
CA ARG A 132 1.19 17.26 0.55
C ARG A 132 1.88 15.91 0.52
N LEU A 133 2.08 15.32 1.70
CA LEU A 133 2.63 13.96 1.86
C LEU A 133 2.01 12.95 0.89
N LEU A 134 0.68 12.97 0.76
CA LEU A 134 -0.06 12.06 -0.11
C LEU A 134 0.25 12.27 -1.61
N GLU A 135 0.55 13.49 -2.01
CA GLU A 135 0.88 13.83 -3.40
C GLU A 135 2.21 13.21 -3.79
N VAL A 136 3.24 13.39 -2.96
CA VAL A 136 4.56 12.79 -3.17
C VAL A 136 4.50 11.25 -3.10
N VAL A 137 3.84 10.71 -2.07
CA VAL A 137 3.85 9.27 -1.79
C VAL A 137 2.94 8.46 -2.71
N PHE A 138 1.76 8.97 -3.05
CA PHE A 138 0.72 8.15 -3.70
C PHE A 138 0.36 8.61 -5.10
N VAL A 139 0.16 9.92 -5.31
CA VAL A 139 -0.21 10.47 -6.62
C VAL A 139 0.98 10.33 -7.58
N GLU A 140 2.09 10.96 -7.20
CA GLU A 140 3.33 10.98 -7.96
C GLU A 140 4.16 9.71 -7.72
N ALA A 141 3.95 9.05 -6.59
CA ALA A 141 4.62 7.80 -6.21
C ALA A 141 6.15 7.89 -6.29
N LEU A 142 6.70 8.93 -5.68
CA LEU A 142 8.13 9.28 -5.72
C LEU A 142 8.91 8.77 -4.51
N GLU A 143 8.28 7.94 -3.67
CA GLU A 143 8.98 7.34 -2.54
C GLU A 143 10.13 6.45 -3.03
N ASP A 144 11.33 6.67 -2.47
CA ASP A 144 12.58 6.00 -2.85
C ASP A 144 12.97 6.17 -4.34
N SER A 145 12.45 7.21 -5.01
CA SER A 145 12.71 7.42 -6.45
C SER A 145 14.16 7.76 -6.80
N ALA A 146 14.98 8.13 -5.81
CA ALA A 146 16.43 8.28 -6.00
C ALA A 146 17.14 6.92 -6.23
N GLU A 147 16.60 5.82 -5.70
CA GLU A 147 17.16 4.47 -5.84
C GLU A 147 16.68 3.74 -7.11
N HIS A 148 15.53 4.13 -7.66
CA HIS A 148 14.85 3.40 -8.74
C HIS A 148 14.92 4.13 -10.09
N GLN A 149 16.11 4.59 -10.51
CA GLN A 149 16.27 5.33 -11.77
C GLN A 149 15.76 4.52 -12.98
N GLY A 150 14.57 4.86 -13.47
CA GLY A 150 13.99 4.27 -14.67
C GLY A 150 13.01 3.12 -14.46
N GLU A 151 12.78 2.66 -13.22
CA GLU A 151 11.73 1.68 -12.94
C GLU A 151 10.38 2.40 -12.78
N SER A 152 9.39 2.00 -13.57
CA SER A 152 8.05 2.61 -13.55
C SER A 152 7.18 2.12 -12.39
N TRP A 153 7.68 1.22 -11.55
CA TRP A 153 6.85 0.45 -10.64
C TRP A 153 6.69 1.16 -9.30
N LYS A 154 5.43 1.49 -8.98
CA LYS A 154 5.03 2.15 -7.74
C LYS A 154 4.93 1.12 -6.62
N ASP A 155 6.00 0.93 -5.85
CA ASP A 155 6.06 -0.07 -4.76
C ASP A 155 6.74 0.43 -3.48
N GLY A 156 6.76 1.75 -3.30
CA GLY A 156 7.21 2.37 -2.06
C GLY A 156 6.41 1.86 -0.86
N PRO A 157 7.02 1.70 0.32
CA PRO A 157 6.32 1.15 1.48
C PRO A 157 5.10 1.97 1.93
N LEU A 158 5.18 3.30 1.88
CA LEU A 158 4.03 4.17 2.16
C LEU A 158 3.05 4.21 0.99
N PHE A 159 3.52 4.10 -0.26
CA PHE A 159 2.64 3.93 -1.42
C PHE A 159 1.73 2.71 -1.21
N ASN A 160 2.31 1.57 -0.82
CA ASN A 160 1.59 0.34 -0.54
C ASN A 160 0.58 0.52 0.61
N ALA A 161 1.00 1.14 1.71
CA ALA A 161 0.08 1.43 2.82
C ALA A 161 -1.14 2.27 2.37
N CYS A 162 -0.91 3.34 1.61
CA CYS A 162 -1.97 4.17 1.04
C CYS A 162 -2.86 3.38 0.07
N HIS A 163 -2.28 2.52 -0.78
CA HIS A 163 -3.03 1.64 -1.68
C HIS A 163 -4.00 0.75 -0.91
N TYR A 164 -3.53 0.10 0.16
CA TYR A 164 -4.39 -0.75 1.01
C TYR A 164 -5.50 0.03 1.69
N ALA A 165 -5.21 1.22 2.22
CA ALA A 165 -6.22 2.08 2.82
C ALA A 165 -7.32 2.48 1.83
N ILE A 166 -6.95 2.81 0.59
CA ILE A 166 -7.90 3.19 -0.46
C ILE A 166 -8.73 1.99 -0.92
N VAL A 167 -8.09 0.82 -1.11
CA VAL A 167 -8.80 -0.41 -1.47
C VAL A 167 -9.81 -0.80 -0.38
N GLU A 168 -9.43 -0.68 0.89
CA GLU A 168 -10.34 -0.92 2.01
C GLU A 168 -11.51 0.06 2.01
N PHE A 169 -11.24 1.36 1.82
CA PHE A 169 -12.27 2.38 1.69
C PHE A 169 -13.24 2.07 0.54
N ILE A 170 -12.74 1.72 -0.64
CA ILE A 170 -13.57 1.34 -1.80
C ILE A 170 -14.43 0.11 -1.46
N ARG A 171 -13.86 -0.91 -0.81
CA ARG A 171 -14.61 -2.12 -0.43
C ARG A 171 -15.72 -1.82 0.57
N ALA A 172 -15.45 -0.99 1.58
CA ALA A 172 -16.44 -0.57 2.56
C ALA A 172 -17.60 0.17 1.88
N ASN A 173 -17.30 1.18 1.06
CA ASN A 173 -18.32 1.93 0.32
C ASN A 173 -19.09 1.06 -0.69
N ALA A 174 -18.43 0.09 -1.34
CA ALA A 174 -19.09 -0.84 -2.24
C ALA A 174 -20.04 -1.81 -1.51
N ALA A 175 -19.74 -2.16 -0.26
CA ALA A 175 -20.64 -2.95 0.57
C ALA A 175 -21.88 -2.13 0.98
N ASP A 176 -21.69 -0.85 1.29
CA ASP A 176 -22.79 0.07 1.62
C ASP A 176 -23.66 0.38 0.38
N ALA A 177 -23.04 0.58 -0.78
CA ALA A 177 -23.75 0.83 -2.03
C ALA A 177 -24.57 -0.39 -2.49
N ARG A 178 -24.14 -1.62 -2.19
CA ARG A 178 -24.96 -2.83 -2.44
C ARG A 178 -26.20 -2.91 -1.54
N ARG A 179 -26.19 -2.21 -0.40
CA ARG A 179 -27.33 -2.12 0.53
C ARG A 179 -28.28 -0.98 0.18
N ALA A 180 -27.83 0.00 -0.59
CA ALA A 180 -28.63 1.11 -1.08
C ALA A 180 -29.25 0.80 -2.47
N PRO A 181 -30.43 1.35 -2.81
CA PRO A 181 -30.95 1.26 -4.17
C PRO A 181 -29.98 1.94 -5.14
N VAL A 182 -29.66 1.28 -6.25
CA VAL A 182 -28.71 1.77 -7.25
C VAL A 182 -29.28 3.03 -7.91
N ALA A 183 -28.79 4.21 -7.51
CA ALA A 183 -29.03 5.44 -8.24
C ALA A 183 -28.27 5.38 -9.57
N SER A 184 -28.96 5.68 -10.67
CA SER A 184 -28.31 5.77 -11.98
C SER A 184 -27.19 6.82 -11.95
N PRO A 185 -26.02 6.55 -12.56
CA PRO A 185 -24.94 7.53 -12.59
C PRO A 185 -25.44 8.83 -13.24
N PRO A 186 -25.00 10.01 -12.76
CA PRO A 186 -25.42 11.28 -13.32
C PRO A 186 -25.04 11.34 -14.80
N LYS A 187 -26.03 11.60 -15.65
CA LYS A 187 -25.80 11.77 -17.10
C LYS A 187 -24.90 13.00 -17.29
N LEU A 188 -23.66 12.77 -17.72
CA LEU A 188 -22.77 13.84 -18.16
C LEU A 188 -23.43 14.54 -19.37
N ARG A 189 -23.90 15.77 -19.17
CA ARG A 189 -24.34 16.61 -20.29
C ARG A 189 -23.11 17.05 -21.05
N LEU A 190 -22.87 16.42 -22.19
CA LEU A 190 -21.92 16.91 -23.18
C LEU A 190 -22.40 18.29 -23.64
N VAL A 191 -21.71 19.34 -23.17
CA VAL A 191 -21.85 20.68 -23.71
C VAL A 191 -21.23 20.65 -25.10
N LYS A 192 -22.06 20.65 -26.14
CA LYS A 192 -21.59 20.88 -27.51
C LYS A 192 -21.03 22.29 -27.56
N ARG A 193 -19.74 22.41 -27.87
CA ARG A 193 -19.10 23.68 -28.26
C ARG A 193 -19.49 24.01 -29.69
#